data_AF-A0A087LMK8-F1
#
_entry.id   AF-A0A087LMK8-F1
#
_cell.length_a   1.000
_cell.length_b   1.000
_cell.length_c   1.000
_cell.angle_alpha   90.00
_cell.angle_beta   90.00
_cell.angle_gamma   90.00
#
_symmetry.space_group_name_H-M   'P 1'
#
loop_
_entity.id
_entity.type
_entity.pdbx_description
1 polymer ?
#
loop_
_entity_poly.entity_id
_entity_poly.type
_entity_poly.pdbx_seq_one_letter_code
_entity_poly.pdbx_strand_id
1 'polypeptide(L)'
;IGGTWRSLAKVYQVQRRYPLHMVQHYTVKGPDLAKLCDAIVEAAETNKPYPGMDTTSSSRRDLIPFGAAVLGEVVKAGNFKNVVFSALGVREGYLYGLLDAAEQQVDPLVQAAEEISVLRSRSPLHAHDLVGFTDNFLSAIGFAETEEERRLRRVACLISDIGWRGHPDYRGEQSIDMVAYGSMTGVDHPGRAFLAEVLAVRYMGLKQKS
;
A
#
# COMPACT_ATOMS: atom_id res chain seq x y z
N ILE A 1 -11.56 3.76 9.00
CA ILE A 1 -10.42 4.42 9.72
C ILE A 1 -10.42 4.02 11.20
N GLY A 2 -9.34 4.25 11.94
CA GLY A 2 -9.33 4.08 13.40
C GLY A 2 -8.57 2.85 13.91
N GLY A 3 -8.20 2.87 15.19
CA GLY A 3 -7.34 1.85 15.79
C GLY A 3 -7.92 0.43 15.69
N THR A 4 -9.13 0.23 16.20
CA THR A 4 -9.76 -1.10 16.34
C THR A 4 -9.93 -1.79 14.99
N TRP A 5 -10.44 -1.07 13.98
CA TRP A 5 -10.61 -1.62 12.63
C TRP A 5 -9.29 -1.88 11.91
N ARG A 6 -8.22 -1.12 12.19
CA ARG A 6 -6.87 -1.48 11.69
C ARG A 6 -6.35 -2.78 12.30
N SER A 7 -6.69 -3.06 13.56
CA SER A 7 -6.36 -4.35 14.17
C SER A 7 -7.15 -5.49 13.53
N LEU A 8 -8.43 -5.29 13.21
CA LEU A 8 -9.21 -6.26 12.42
C LEU A 8 -8.59 -6.55 11.05
N ALA A 9 -8.11 -5.52 10.34
CA ALA A 9 -7.41 -5.71 9.07
C ALA A 9 -6.19 -6.61 9.22
N LYS A 10 -5.38 -6.42 10.28
CA LYS A 10 -4.21 -7.26 10.55
C LYS A 10 -4.59 -8.71 10.85
N VAL A 11 -5.62 -8.92 11.66
CA VAL A 11 -6.19 -10.27 11.92
C VAL A 11 -6.54 -10.94 10.59
N TYR A 12 -7.24 -10.21 9.71
CA TYR A 12 -7.65 -10.76 8.42
C TYR A 12 -6.47 -11.05 7.48
N GLN A 13 -5.45 -10.19 7.45
CA GLN A 13 -4.22 -10.43 6.69
C GLN A 13 -3.54 -11.74 7.13
N VAL A 14 -3.47 -11.98 8.44
CA VAL A 14 -2.87 -13.21 9.00
C VAL A 14 -3.69 -14.44 8.61
N GLN A 15 -5.02 -14.37 8.75
CA GLN A 15 -5.91 -15.47 8.35
C GLN A 15 -5.76 -15.83 6.87
N ARG A 16 -5.56 -14.83 6.01
CA ARG A 16 -5.39 -15.00 4.57
C ARG A 16 -3.94 -15.27 4.14
N ARG A 17 -2.99 -15.30 5.07
CA ARG A 17 -1.54 -15.34 4.78
C ARG A 17 -1.15 -14.30 3.73
N TYR A 18 -1.68 -13.10 3.89
CA TYR A 18 -1.51 -12.02 2.93
C TYR A 18 -0.05 -11.55 2.93
N PRO A 19 0.63 -11.50 1.77
CA PRO A 19 2.09 -11.38 1.72
C PRO A 19 2.62 -10.01 2.17
N LEU A 20 1.79 -8.96 2.05
CA LEU A 20 2.18 -7.60 2.43
C LEU A 20 1.48 -7.18 3.73
N HIS A 21 2.20 -7.23 4.86
CA HIS A 21 1.72 -6.87 6.20
C HIS A 21 1.56 -5.34 6.41
N MET A 22 0.91 -4.67 5.46
CA MET A 22 0.65 -3.24 5.46
C MET A 22 -0.86 -2.98 5.47
N VAL A 23 -1.33 -2.10 6.36
CA VAL A 23 -2.78 -1.83 6.49
C VAL A 23 -3.26 -0.75 5.53
N GLN A 24 -2.41 0.21 5.19
CA GLN A 24 -2.77 1.30 4.28
C GLN A 24 -3.14 0.74 2.90
N HIS A 25 -4.34 1.06 2.42
CA HIS A 25 -4.89 0.55 1.15
C HIS A 25 -5.09 -0.98 1.09
N TYR A 26 -5.05 -1.67 2.22
CA TYR A 26 -5.51 -3.05 2.26
C TYR A 26 -7.01 -3.09 1.95
N THR A 27 -7.38 -3.84 0.92
CA THR A 27 -8.75 -3.89 0.40
C THR A 27 -9.36 -5.27 0.60
N VAL A 28 -10.57 -5.31 1.14
CA VAL A 28 -11.31 -6.54 1.44
C VAL A 28 -12.69 -6.46 0.80
N LYS A 29 -13.18 -7.57 0.25
CA LYS A 29 -14.56 -7.67 -0.24
C LYS A 29 -15.53 -7.53 0.94
N GLY A 30 -16.55 -6.70 0.82
CA GLY A 30 -17.51 -6.45 1.90
C GLY A 30 -18.14 -7.73 2.46
N PRO A 31 -18.64 -8.68 1.64
CA PRO A 31 -19.19 -9.93 2.13
C PRO A 31 -18.20 -10.79 2.93
N ASP A 32 -16.91 -10.78 2.55
CA ASP A 32 -15.88 -11.52 3.28
C ASP A 32 -15.55 -10.85 4.62
N LEU A 33 -15.55 -9.51 4.64
CA LEU A 33 -15.33 -8.73 5.87
C LEU A 33 -16.49 -8.89 6.85
N ALA A 34 -17.74 -8.92 6.37
CA ALA A 34 -18.92 -9.17 7.20
C ALA A 34 -18.84 -10.55 7.87
N LYS A 35 -18.50 -11.61 7.09
CA LYS A 35 -18.30 -12.96 7.62
C LYS A 35 -17.21 -13.03 8.69
N LEU A 36 -16.09 -12.32 8.49
CA LEU A 36 -15.04 -12.20 9.50
C LEU A 36 -15.58 -11.56 10.78
N CYS A 37 -16.34 -10.47 10.65
CA CYS A 37 -16.89 -9.76 11.79
C CYS A 37 -17.83 -10.66 12.60
N ASP A 38 -18.74 -11.37 11.93
CA ASP A 38 -19.67 -12.31 12.57
C ASP A 38 -18.91 -13.42 13.32
N ALA A 39 -17.89 -14.02 12.70
CA ALA A 39 -17.07 -15.06 13.33
C ALA A 39 -16.31 -14.57 14.57
N ILE A 40 -15.83 -13.32 14.58
CA ILE A 40 -15.16 -12.73 15.73
C ILE A 40 -16.15 -12.48 16.88
N VAL A 41 -17.36 -12.02 16.57
CA VAL A 41 -18.42 -11.80 17.57
C VAL A 41 -18.83 -13.13 18.21
N GLU A 42 -19.09 -14.16 17.40
CA GLU A 42 -19.45 -15.50 17.88
C GLU A 42 -18.36 -16.13 18.77
N ALA A 43 -17.08 -15.97 18.38
CA ALA A 43 -15.95 -16.43 19.17
C ALA A 43 -15.89 -15.72 20.54
N ALA A 44 -16.19 -14.42 20.59
CA ALA A 44 -16.20 -13.65 21.82
C ALA A 44 -17.34 -14.06 22.76
N GLU A 45 -18.55 -14.31 22.24
CA GLU A 45 -19.70 -14.79 23.02
C GLU A 45 -19.43 -16.14 23.68
N THR A 46 -18.67 -17.01 23.01
CA THR A 46 -18.32 -18.34 23.51
C THR A 46 -16.99 -18.38 24.27
N ASN A 47 -16.36 -17.23 24.50
CA ASN A 47 -15.05 -17.08 25.13
C ASN A 47 -13.95 -17.96 24.48
N LYS A 48 -14.03 -18.10 23.15
CA LYS A 48 -13.08 -18.88 22.34
C LYS A 48 -12.09 -17.97 21.62
N PRO A 49 -10.84 -18.43 21.41
CA PRO A 49 -9.89 -17.70 20.57
C PRO A 49 -10.34 -17.73 19.11
N TYR A 50 -10.05 -16.65 18.38
CA TYR A 50 -10.20 -16.60 16.92
C TYR A 50 -8.83 -16.54 16.22
N PRO A 51 -8.70 -17.08 14.99
CA PRO A 51 -7.43 -17.06 14.26
C PRO A 51 -6.90 -15.63 14.07
N GLY A 52 -5.64 -15.39 14.43
CA GLY A 52 -4.98 -14.08 14.35
C GLY A 52 -5.15 -13.18 15.58
N MET A 53 -5.88 -13.62 16.62
CA MET A 53 -6.05 -12.88 17.89
C MET A 53 -4.71 -12.52 18.56
N ASP A 54 -3.73 -13.41 18.44
CA ASP A 54 -2.36 -13.27 18.95
C ASP A 54 -1.59 -12.10 18.32
N THR A 55 -1.94 -11.70 17.09
CA THR A 55 -1.31 -10.57 16.38
C THR A 55 -1.74 -9.20 16.89
N THR A 56 -2.63 -9.17 17.88
CA THR A 56 -3.16 -7.95 18.49
C THR A 56 -2.72 -7.83 19.95
N SER A 57 -2.43 -6.61 20.39
CA SER A 57 -2.02 -6.34 21.77
C SER A 57 -3.13 -6.76 22.74
N SER A 58 -2.75 -7.16 23.96
CA SER A 58 -3.71 -7.51 25.03
C SER A 58 -4.78 -6.43 25.21
N SER A 59 -4.37 -5.16 25.25
CA SER A 59 -5.27 -4.00 25.36
C SER A 59 -6.31 -3.85 24.23
N ARG A 60 -6.13 -4.53 23.10
CA ARG A 60 -7.03 -4.45 21.95
C ARG A 60 -7.89 -5.70 21.77
N ARG A 61 -7.49 -6.83 22.35
CA ARG A 61 -8.24 -8.09 22.23
C ARG A 61 -9.66 -7.95 22.75
N ASP A 62 -9.83 -7.21 23.84
CA ASP A 62 -11.13 -6.99 24.48
C ASP A 62 -12.03 -6.05 23.65
N LEU A 63 -11.44 -5.15 22.85
CA LEU A 63 -12.17 -4.15 22.06
C LEU A 63 -12.52 -4.62 20.64
N ILE A 64 -11.78 -5.60 20.12
CA ILE A 64 -11.95 -6.11 18.76
C ILE A 64 -13.37 -6.65 18.51
N PRO A 65 -13.97 -7.47 19.41
CA PRO A 65 -15.33 -7.98 19.20
C PRO A 65 -16.37 -6.86 19.06
N PHE A 66 -16.30 -5.82 19.89
CA PHE A 66 -17.19 -4.66 19.77
C PHE A 66 -16.96 -3.90 18.47
N GLY A 67 -15.70 -3.70 18.08
CA GLY A 67 -15.36 -3.09 16.80
C GLY A 67 -15.84 -3.91 15.59
N ALA A 68 -15.79 -5.24 15.69
CA ALA A 68 -16.27 -6.17 14.68
C ALA A 68 -17.79 -6.12 14.56
N ALA A 69 -18.52 -6.13 15.68
CA ALA A 69 -19.98 -6.00 15.68
C ALA A 69 -20.43 -4.73 14.95
N VAL A 70 -19.84 -3.56 15.28
CA VAL A 70 -20.19 -2.30 14.60
C VAL A 70 -19.79 -2.31 13.13
N LEU A 71 -18.58 -2.80 12.79
CA LEU A 71 -18.13 -2.83 11.40
C LEU A 71 -18.98 -3.76 10.54
N GLY A 72 -19.33 -4.93 11.07
CA GLY A 72 -20.17 -5.91 10.38
C GLY A 72 -21.52 -5.32 10.00
N GLU A 73 -22.19 -4.65 10.94
CA GLU A 73 -23.48 -4.00 10.67
C GLU A 73 -23.36 -2.84 9.69
N VAL A 74 -22.31 -2.01 9.80
CA VAL A 74 -22.05 -0.94 8.82
C VAL A 74 -21.85 -1.49 7.41
N VAL A 75 -21.11 -2.60 7.26
CA VAL A 75 -20.85 -3.22 5.97
C VAL A 75 -22.11 -3.83 5.36
N LYS A 76 -22.93 -4.51 6.17
CA LYS A 76 -24.20 -5.10 5.75
C LYS A 76 -25.21 -4.01 5.35
N ALA A 77 -25.38 -2.99 6.19
CA ALA A 77 -26.30 -1.89 5.93
C ALA A 77 -25.92 -1.07 4.69
N GLY A 78 -24.62 -0.83 4.47
CA GLY A 78 -24.12 -0.11 3.30
C GLY A 78 -24.03 -0.95 2.03
N ASN A 79 -24.19 -2.27 2.11
CA ASN A 79 -23.99 -3.22 1.00
C ASN A 79 -22.69 -2.95 0.19
N PHE A 80 -21.59 -2.67 0.90
CA PHE A 80 -20.35 -2.27 0.25
C PHE A 80 -19.72 -3.43 -0.52
N LYS A 81 -19.35 -3.21 -1.78
CA LYS A 81 -18.60 -4.20 -2.57
C LYS A 81 -17.20 -4.45 -1.99
N ASN A 82 -16.52 -3.37 -1.63
CA ASN A 82 -15.16 -3.37 -1.09
C ASN A 82 -15.05 -2.41 0.08
N VAL A 83 -14.19 -2.75 1.04
CA VAL A 83 -13.78 -1.90 2.15
C VAL A 83 -12.28 -1.73 2.10
N VAL A 84 -11.83 -0.47 2.09
CA VAL A 84 -10.42 -0.10 2.06
C VAL A 84 -10.02 0.40 3.44
N PHE A 85 -9.01 -0.23 4.03
CA PHE A 85 -8.45 0.20 5.31
C PHE A 85 -7.45 1.34 5.09
N SER A 86 -7.48 2.31 6.00
CA SER A 86 -6.54 3.44 6.00
C SER A 86 -5.83 3.49 7.35
N ALA A 87 -4.50 3.60 7.28
CA ALA A 87 -3.62 3.93 8.38
C ALA A 87 -3.73 5.40 8.79
N LEU A 88 -4.11 6.27 7.84
CA LEU A 88 -4.38 7.69 8.04
C LEU A 88 -5.80 7.89 8.62
N GLY A 89 -6.00 8.97 9.34
CA GLY A 89 -7.27 9.31 9.95
C GLY A 89 -7.42 10.81 10.16
N VAL A 90 -8.08 11.18 11.27
CA VAL A 90 -8.49 12.57 11.54
C VAL A 90 -7.29 13.53 11.62
N ARG A 91 -6.17 13.09 12.22
CA ARG A 91 -4.98 13.95 12.37
C ARG A 91 -4.38 14.29 11.01
N GLU A 92 -4.24 13.30 10.14
CA GLU A 92 -3.68 13.50 8.81
C GLU A 92 -4.65 14.29 7.92
N GLY A 93 -5.96 14.06 8.05
CA GLY A 93 -6.99 14.87 7.37
C GLY A 93 -7.02 16.32 7.84
N TYR A 94 -6.79 16.60 9.13
CA TYR A 94 -6.67 17.95 9.65
C TYR A 94 -5.44 18.66 9.05
N LEU A 95 -4.28 18.00 9.02
CA LEU A 95 -3.07 18.55 8.39
C LEU A 95 -3.27 18.81 6.90
N TYR A 96 -3.91 17.88 6.18
CA TYR A 96 -4.26 18.08 4.77
C TYR A 96 -5.16 19.31 4.56
N GLY A 97 -6.12 19.54 5.48
CA GLY A 97 -6.99 20.73 5.43
C GLY A 97 -6.28 22.05 5.71
N LEU A 98 -5.03 22.04 6.20
CA LEU A 98 -4.19 23.23 6.36
C LEU A 98 -3.32 23.53 5.15
N LEU A 99 -3.18 22.58 4.22
CA LEU A 99 -2.46 22.78 2.96
C LEU A 99 -3.21 23.74 2.06
N ASP A 100 -2.48 24.47 1.22
CA ASP A 100 -3.12 25.31 0.20
C ASP A 100 -3.76 24.46 -0.91
N ALA A 101 -4.59 25.09 -1.74
CA ALA A 101 -5.31 24.39 -2.79
C ALA A 101 -4.37 23.76 -3.84
N ALA A 102 -3.17 24.30 -4.05
CA ALA A 102 -2.22 23.75 -5.01
C ALA A 102 -1.58 22.47 -4.46
N GLU A 103 -1.12 22.50 -3.21
CA GLU A 103 -0.55 21.35 -2.49
C GLU A 103 -1.55 20.20 -2.36
N GLN A 104 -2.84 20.51 -2.14
CA GLN A 104 -3.90 19.50 -2.07
C GLN A 104 -4.11 18.73 -3.38
N GLN A 105 -3.77 19.32 -4.53
CA GLN A 105 -3.87 18.70 -5.86
C GLN A 105 -2.61 17.94 -6.27
N VAL A 106 -1.53 18.04 -5.49
CA VAL A 106 -0.30 17.29 -5.75
C VAL A 106 -0.56 15.80 -5.55
N ASP A 107 -0.11 15.00 -6.50
CA ASP A 107 -0.15 13.55 -6.39
C ASP A 107 0.85 13.09 -5.30
N PRO A 108 0.37 12.53 -4.18
CA PRO A 108 1.25 12.21 -3.04
C PRO A 108 2.25 11.09 -3.35
N LEU A 109 1.95 10.20 -4.31
CA LEU A 109 2.87 9.13 -4.69
C LEU A 109 4.01 9.69 -5.55
N VAL A 110 3.67 10.53 -6.52
CA VAL A 110 4.66 11.19 -7.39
C VAL A 110 5.55 12.12 -6.58
N GLN A 111 4.95 12.94 -5.69
CA GLN A 111 5.71 13.82 -4.79
C GLN A 111 6.69 13.04 -3.91
N ALA A 112 6.21 11.96 -3.27
CA ALA A 112 7.09 11.12 -2.45
C ALA A 112 8.21 10.48 -3.27
N ALA A 113 7.93 10.07 -4.51
CA ALA A 113 8.92 9.50 -5.41
C ALA A 113 9.97 10.53 -5.87
N GLU A 114 9.55 11.77 -6.14
CA GLU A 114 10.43 12.89 -6.47
C GLU A 114 11.36 13.22 -5.28
N GLU A 115 10.81 13.31 -4.07
CA GLU A 115 11.59 13.51 -2.84
C GLU A 115 12.60 12.39 -2.59
N ILE A 116 12.18 11.13 -2.73
CA ILE A 116 13.07 9.98 -2.62
C ILE A 116 14.18 10.05 -3.67
N SER A 117 13.85 10.46 -4.90
CA SER A 117 14.83 10.61 -5.98
C SER A 117 15.86 11.68 -5.64
N VAL A 118 15.42 12.86 -5.18
CA VAL A 118 16.29 13.95 -4.72
C VAL A 118 17.24 13.49 -3.61
N LEU A 119 16.72 12.73 -2.64
CA LEU A 119 17.51 12.27 -1.50
C LEU A 119 18.48 11.12 -1.81
N ARG A 120 18.15 10.25 -2.78
CA ARG A 120 18.85 8.95 -2.91
C ARG A 120 19.48 8.70 -4.28
N SER A 121 18.90 9.19 -5.37
CA SER A 121 19.40 8.94 -6.73
C SER A 121 20.74 9.61 -6.98
N ARG A 122 21.53 9.09 -7.96
CA ARG A 122 22.79 9.73 -8.37
C ARG A 122 22.57 11.07 -9.08
N SER A 123 21.50 11.13 -9.88
CA SER A 123 21.08 12.33 -10.61
C SER A 123 19.55 12.39 -10.62
N PRO A 124 18.93 13.23 -9.79
CA PRO A 124 17.48 13.39 -9.77
C PRO A 124 16.93 13.89 -11.11
N LEU A 125 17.66 14.76 -11.80
CA LEU A 125 17.28 15.27 -13.12
C LEU A 125 17.19 14.15 -14.17
N HIS A 126 18.11 13.18 -14.13
CA HIS A 126 18.08 12.03 -15.03
C HIS A 126 16.79 11.19 -14.90
N ALA A 127 16.17 11.19 -13.71
CA ALA A 127 14.94 10.47 -13.51
C ALA A 127 13.78 11.07 -14.34
N HIS A 128 13.76 12.39 -14.52
CA HIS A 128 12.80 13.06 -15.42
C HIS A 128 13.10 12.80 -16.90
N ASP A 129 14.39 12.75 -17.29
CA ASP A 129 14.77 12.33 -18.64
C ASP A 129 14.26 10.92 -18.95
N LEU A 130 14.32 10.01 -17.96
CA LEU A 130 13.83 8.64 -18.09
C LEU A 130 12.30 8.59 -18.23
N VAL A 131 11.56 9.45 -17.54
CA VAL A 131 10.11 9.61 -17.74
C VAL A 131 9.82 9.99 -19.20
N GLY A 132 10.45 11.06 -19.70
CA GLY A 132 10.24 11.50 -21.08
C GLY A 132 10.67 10.47 -22.13
N PHE A 133 11.76 9.76 -21.88
CA PHE A 133 12.21 8.66 -22.74
C PHE A 133 11.18 7.53 -22.79
N THR A 134 10.69 7.07 -21.65
CA THR A 134 9.73 5.95 -21.60
C THR A 134 8.36 6.33 -22.17
N ASP A 135 7.90 7.57 -21.98
CA ASP A 135 6.69 8.10 -22.63
C ASP A 135 6.81 8.00 -24.16
N ASN A 136 7.91 8.51 -24.71
CA ASN A 136 8.15 8.50 -26.15
C ASN A 136 8.31 7.08 -26.70
N PHE A 137 9.02 6.20 -25.97
CA PHE A 137 9.23 4.83 -26.39
C PHE A 137 7.92 4.04 -26.47
N LEU A 138 7.09 4.08 -25.43
CA LEU A 138 5.81 3.37 -25.42
C LEU A 138 4.84 3.91 -26.48
N SER A 139 4.81 5.23 -26.67
CA SER A 139 4.04 5.84 -27.76
C SER A 139 4.53 5.38 -29.14
N ALA A 140 5.85 5.29 -29.36
CA ALA A 140 6.42 4.91 -30.65
C ALA A 140 6.11 3.46 -31.04
N ILE A 141 5.99 2.55 -30.06
CA ILE A 141 5.62 1.15 -30.29
C ILE A 141 4.09 0.91 -30.28
N GLY A 142 3.29 1.97 -30.10
CA GLY A 142 1.84 1.89 -30.06
C GLY A 142 1.28 1.19 -28.82
N PHE A 143 2.02 1.18 -27.71
CA PHE A 143 1.57 0.58 -26.46
C PHE A 143 0.65 1.58 -25.72
N ALA A 144 -0.61 1.18 -25.49
CA ALA A 144 -1.59 2.01 -24.79
C ALA A 144 -1.57 1.70 -23.29
N GLU A 145 -1.39 2.73 -22.47
CA GLU A 145 -1.48 2.68 -21.01
C GLU A 145 -2.74 3.39 -20.53
N THR A 146 -3.34 2.87 -19.46
CA THR A 146 -4.27 3.60 -18.61
C THR A 146 -3.55 4.74 -17.86
N GLU A 147 -4.31 5.68 -17.30
CA GLU A 147 -3.73 6.77 -16.50
C GLU A 147 -2.97 6.25 -15.26
N GLU A 148 -3.46 5.17 -14.62
CA GLU A 148 -2.76 4.58 -13.47
C GLU A 148 -1.46 3.87 -13.88
N GLU A 149 -1.45 3.16 -15.02
CA GLU A 149 -0.21 2.53 -15.53
C GLU A 149 0.84 3.58 -15.88
N ARG A 150 0.45 4.66 -16.57
CA ARG A 150 1.33 5.80 -16.86
C ARG A 150 1.87 6.43 -15.58
N ARG A 151 1.01 6.62 -14.58
CA ARG A 151 1.37 7.17 -13.27
C ARG A 151 2.39 6.28 -12.54
N LEU A 152 2.15 4.98 -12.47
CA LEU A 152 3.06 4.03 -11.85
C LEU A 152 4.39 3.93 -12.61
N ARG A 153 4.38 3.99 -13.95
CA ARG A 153 5.62 4.04 -14.74
C ARG A 153 6.42 5.30 -14.46
N ARG A 154 5.78 6.48 -14.38
CA ARG A 154 6.46 7.73 -13.97
C ARG A 154 7.12 7.58 -12.61
N VAL A 155 6.39 7.04 -11.63
CA VAL A 155 6.92 6.77 -10.28
C VAL A 155 8.09 5.80 -10.32
N ALA A 156 8.00 4.72 -11.10
CA ALA A 156 9.08 3.75 -11.28
C ALA A 156 10.35 4.39 -11.86
N CYS A 157 10.22 5.33 -12.80
CA CYS A 157 11.35 6.09 -13.35
C CYS A 157 12.01 6.96 -12.26
N LEU A 158 11.20 7.67 -11.47
CA LEU A 158 11.66 8.55 -10.38
C LEU A 158 12.47 7.78 -9.34
N ILE A 159 12.01 6.58 -8.97
CA ILE A 159 12.66 5.73 -7.96
C ILE A 159 13.66 4.72 -8.54
N SER A 160 13.90 4.77 -9.85
CA SER A 160 14.71 3.75 -10.56
C SER A 160 16.14 3.64 -10.03
N ASP A 161 16.68 4.67 -9.39
CA ASP A 161 18.08 4.72 -8.98
C ASP A 161 18.33 4.72 -7.48
N ILE A 162 17.31 4.49 -6.65
CA ILE A 162 17.37 4.69 -5.20
C ILE A 162 18.30 3.71 -4.47
N GLY A 163 18.58 2.55 -5.07
CA GLY A 163 19.40 1.47 -4.49
C GLY A 163 20.88 1.51 -4.86
N TRP A 164 21.34 2.50 -5.64
CA TRP A 164 22.64 2.45 -6.31
C TRP A 164 23.86 2.29 -5.38
N ARG A 165 23.75 2.72 -4.11
CA ARG A 165 24.82 2.62 -3.09
C ARG A 165 24.97 1.21 -2.50
N GLY A 166 23.97 0.34 -2.68
CA GLY A 166 24.02 -1.04 -2.21
C GLY A 166 25.06 -1.86 -2.97
N HIS A 167 25.59 -2.89 -2.34
CA HIS A 167 26.44 -3.87 -3.01
C HIS A 167 25.70 -4.44 -4.24
N PRO A 168 26.37 -4.66 -5.38
CA PRO A 168 25.72 -5.10 -6.62
C PRO A 168 24.79 -6.31 -6.46
N ASP A 169 25.15 -7.26 -5.60
CA ASP A 169 24.36 -8.47 -5.35
C ASP A 169 23.11 -8.25 -4.50
N TYR A 170 23.03 -7.15 -3.72
CA TYR A 170 21.94 -6.91 -2.77
C TYR A 170 21.09 -5.69 -3.10
N ARG A 171 21.56 -4.79 -3.98
CA ARG A 171 20.87 -3.53 -4.27
C ARG A 171 19.46 -3.71 -4.86
N GLY A 172 19.21 -4.84 -5.54
CA GLY A 172 17.87 -5.19 -6.03
C GLY A 172 16.91 -5.46 -4.89
N GLU A 173 17.21 -6.47 -4.06
CA GLU A 173 16.42 -6.83 -2.87
C GLU A 173 16.20 -5.63 -1.94
N GLN A 174 17.25 -4.85 -1.67
CA GLN A 174 17.13 -3.65 -0.83
C GLN A 174 16.22 -2.58 -1.43
N SER A 175 16.18 -2.45 -2.77
CA SER A 175 15.28 -1.51 -3.44
C SER A 175 13.84 -1.98 -3.41
N ILE A 176 13.61 -3.28 -3.58
CA ILE A 176 12.31 -3.93 -3.43
C ILE A 176 11.75 -3.66 -2.04
N ASP A 177 12.54 -3.93 -0.99
CA ASP A 177 12.14 -3.72 0.40
C ASP A 177 11.79 -2.25 0.68
N MET A 178 12.56 -1.31 0.13
CA MET A 178 12.32 0.12 0.30
C MET A 178 10.99 0.57 -0.31
N VAL A 179 10.56 -0.05 -1.41
CA VAL A 179 9.28 0.27 -2.08
C VAL A 179 8.11 -0.49 -1.45
N ALA A 180 8.27 -1.79 -1.24
CA ALA A 180 7.24 -2.67 -0.71
C ALA A 180 6.87 -2.27 0.73
N TYR A 181 7.88 -2.00 1.58
CA TYR A 181 7.69 -1.67 2.99
C TYR A 181 7.77 -0.17 3.30
N GLY A 182 8.08 0.66 2.28
CA GLY A 182 8.18 2.11 2.42
C GLY A 182 6.83 2.79 2.70
N SER A 183 6.90 3.96 3.34
CA SER A 183 5.74 4.75 3.78
C SER A 183 5.12 5.64 2.70
N MET A 184 5.32 5.34 1.41
CA MET A 184 4.67 6.08 0.32
C MET A 184 3.14 6.00 0.46
N THR A 185 2.40 7.03 0.08
CA THR A 185 0.93 7.02 0.14
C THR A 185 0.36 7.26 -1.27
N GLY A 186 -0.95 7.08 -1.44
CA GLY A 186 -1.58 7.18 -2.77
C GLY A 186 -1.27 6.01 -3.71
N VAL A 187 -0.87 4.86 -3.18
CA VAL A 187 -0.62 3.64 -3.96
C VAL A 187 -1.25 2.44 -3.26
N ASP A 188 -1.95 1.61 -4.02
CA ASP A 188 -2.54 0.37 -3.52
C ASP A 188 -1.51 -0.77 -3.51
N HIS A 189 -1.90 -1.92 -2.99
CA HIS A 189 -0.96 -3.04 -2.90
C HIS A 189 -0.53 -3.59 -4.28
N PRO A 190 -1.42 -3.73 -5.29
CA PRO A 190 -1.01 -4.05 -6.66
C PRO A 190 -0.01 -3.04 -7.25
N GLY A 191 -0.25 -1.73 -7.09
CA GLY A 191 0.66 -0.69 -7.56
C GLY A 191 2.03 -0.77 -6.87
N ARG A 192 2.08 -1.06 -5.56
CA ARG A 192 3.34 -1.33 -4.86
C ARG A 192 4.06 -2.55 -5.40
N ALA A 193 3.33 -3.64 -5.65
CA ALA A 193 3.90 -4.85 -6.21
C ALA A 193 4.48 -4.58 -7.61
N PHE A 194 3.77 -3.80 -8.44
CA PHE A 194 4.28 -3.35 -9.74
C PHE A 194 5.58 -2.55 -9.61
N LEU A 195 5.62 -1.54 -8.74
CA LEU A 195 6.81 -0.70 -8.54
C LEU A 195 8.00 -1.53 -8.03
N ALA A 196 7.76 -2.43 -7.08
CA ALA A 196 8.76 -3.35 -6.56
C ALA A 196 9.30 -4.28 -7.66
N GLU A 197 8.41 -4.83 -8.49
CA GLU A 197 8.78 -5.70 -9.60
C GLU A 197 9.61 -4.99 -10.67
N VAL A 198 9.24 -3.76 -11.03
CA VAL A 198 10.03 -2.96 -11.98
C VAL A 198 11.45 -2.72 -11.45
N LEU A 199 11.60 -2.42 -10.15
CA LEU A 199 12.92 -2.27 -9.54
C LEU A 199 13.69 -3.59 -9.46
N ALA A 200 13.00 -4.69 -9.16
CA ALA A 200 13.57 -6.03 -9.20
C ALA A 200 14.18 -6.27 -10.58
N VAL A 201 13.37 -6.20 -11.65
CA VAL A 201 13.83 -6.41 -13.03
C VAL A 201 14.98 -5.46 -13.40
N ARG A 202 14.92 -4.19 -13.00
CA ARG A 202 15.95 -3.18 -13.29
C ARG A 202 17.30 -3.46 -12.63
N TYR A 203 17.32 -4.08 -11.44
CA TYR A 203 18.57 -4.34 -10.71
C TYR A 203 19.06 -5.79 -10.82
N MET A 204 18.13 -6.74 -10.93
CA MET A 204 18.35 -8.19 -10.88
C MET A 204 18.22 -8.85 -12.26
N GLY A 205 17.60 -8.17 -13.22
CA GLY A 205 17.33 -8.69 -14.55
C GLY A 205 16.14 -9.65 -14.61
N LEU A 206 15.72 -9.99 -15.83
CA LEU A 206 14.51 -10.79 -16.11
C LEU A 206 14.60 -12.27 -15.71
N LYS A 207 15.79 -12.76 -15.32
CA LYS A 207 16.04 -14.18 -15.04
C LYS A 207 15.89 -14.56 -13.57
N GLN A 208 15.93 -13.58 -12.66
CA GLN A 208 15.71 -13.82 -11.26
C GLN A 208 14.19 -13.85 -11.01
N LYS A 209 13.67 -14.95 -10.46
CA LYS A 209 12.30 -15.01 -10.00
C LYS A 209 12.23 -14.25 -8.67
N SER A 210 11.50 -13.14 -8.67
CA SER A 210 11.03 -12.40 -7.49
C SER A 210 10.04 -13.23 -6.67
#